data_AF-A0A8C9PCN0-F1
#
_entry.id   AF-A0A8C9PCN0-F1
#
_cell.length_a   1.000
_cell.length_b   1.000
_cell.length_c   1.000
_cell.angle_alpha   90.00
_cell.angle_beta   90.00
_cell.angle_gamma   90.00
#
_symmetry.space_group_name_H-M   'P 1'
#
loop_
_entity.id
_entity.type
_entity.pdbx_description
1 polymer ?
#
loop_
_entity_poly.entity_id
_entity_poly.type
_entity_poly.pdbx_seq_one_letter_code
_entity_poly.pdbx_strand_id
1 'polypeptide(L)'
;MLRQILGQAKKHPSLIPLFVFIGAGGTGAALYVMRLALFNPDVSWDRKNNPEPWNKLGPNDQYKFYSVNVDYSKLKKEGPDF
;
A
#
# COMPACT_ATOMS: atom_id res chain seq x y z
N MET A 1 -2.32 -21.34 17.08
CA MET A 1 -1.07 -21.20 16.31
C MET A 1 -0.06 -20.23 16.94
N LEU A 2 -0.40 -18.96 17.22
CA LEU A 2 0.55 -17.97 17.77
C LEU A 2 1.26 -18.43 19.05
N ARG A 3 0.51 -19.03 19.98
CA ARG A 3 1.06 -19.60 21.24
C ARG A 3 2.09 -20.71 21.00
N GLN A 4 1.92 -21.49 19.94
CA GLN A 4 2.90 -22.53 19.56
C GLN A 4 4.15 -21.91 18.96
N ILE A 5 4.02 -20.90 18.09
CA ILE A 5 5.15 -20.16 17.52
C ILE A 5 6.00 -19.51 18.63
N LEU A 6 5.35 -18.85 19.59
CA LEU A 6 6.04 -18.27 20.75
C LEU A 6 6.73 -19.33 21.61
N GLY A 7 6.10 -20.51 21.77
CA GLY A 7 6.72 -21.65 22.45
C GLY A 7 7.96 -22.17 21.72
N GLN A 8 7.91 -22.26 20.39
CA GLN A 8 9.03 -22.70 19.54
C GLN A 8 10.18 -21.68 19.55
N ALA A 9 9.87 -20.38 19.46
CA ALA A 9 10.86 -19.31 19.51
C ALA A 9 11.64 -19.28 20.84
N LYS A 10 10.98 -19.61 21.96
CA LYS A 10 11.65 -19.72 23.27
C LYS A 10 12.53 -20.96 23.39
N LYS A 11 12.11 -22.10 22.82
CA LYS A 11 12.89 -23.35 22.83
C LYS A 11 14.05 -23.34 21.84
N HIS A 12 13.90 -22.64 20.72
CA HIS A 12 14.89 -22.56 19.64
C HIS A 12 15.09 -21.09 19.23
N PRO A 13 15.98 -20.34 19.92
CA PRO A 13 16.20 -18.91 19.66
C PRO A 13 16.66 -18.61 18.22
N SER A 14 17.30 -19.57 17.54
CA SER A 14 17.70 -19.45 16.13
C SER A 14 16.52 -19.29 15.16
N LEU A 15 15.29 -19.64 15.57
CA LEU A 15 14.09 -19.45 14.75
C LEU A 15 13.51 -18.03 14.83
N ILE A 16 13.97 -17.20 15.76
CA ILE A 16 13.46 -15.84 15.94
C ILE A 16 13.63 -14.99 14.65
N PRO A 17 14.83 -14.92 14.01
CA PRO A 17 14.99 -14.16 12.77
C PRO A 17 14.07 -14.65 11.65
N LEU A 18 13.87 -15.96 11.54
CA LEU A 18 12.98 -16.56 10.54
C LEU A 18 11.53 -16.08 10.72
N PHE A 19 11.00 -16.14 11.95
CA PHE A 19 9.64 -15.66 12.22
C PHE A 19 9.50 -14.15 12.02
N VAL A 20 10.56 -13.37 12.29
CA VAL A 20 10.55 -11.92 12.03
C VAL A 20 10.42 -11.64 10.54
N PHE A 21 11.24 -12.27 9.67
CA PHE A 21 11.15 -12.01 8.23
C PHE A 21 9.83 -12.51 7.61
N ILE A 22 9.32 -13.66 8.06
CA ILE A 22 8.01 -14.16 7.60
C ILE A 22 6.88 -13.21 8.05
N GLY A 23 6.89 -12.80 9.33
CA GLY A 23 5.90 -11.88 9.87
C GLY A 23 5.95 -10.51 9.19
N ALA A 24 7.15 -9.96 8.98
CA ALA A 24 7.36 -8.71 8.29
C ALA A 24 6.90 -8.78 6.83
N GLY A 25 7.25 -9.84 6.11
CA GLY A 25 6.82 -10.06 4.73
C GLY A 25 5.30 -10.18 4.59
N GLY A 26 4.66 -11.01 5.43
CA GLY A 26 3.21 -11.19 5.42
C GLY A 26 2.47 -9.90 5.79
N THR A 27 2.92 -9.20 6.83
CA THR A 27 2.32 -7.93 7.25
C THR A 27 2.52 -6.86 6.19
N GLY A 28 3.72 -6.75 5.60
CA GLY A 28 4.01 -5.79 4.54
C GLY A 28 3.16 -6.02 3.29
N ALA A 29 2.97 -7.27 2.88
CA ALA A 29 2.10 -7.61 1.75
C ALA A 29 0.64 -7.23 2.03
N ALA A 30 0.12 -7.58 3.20
CA ALA A 30 -1.25 -7.23 3.60
C ALA A 30 -1.46 -5.71 3.65
N LEU A 31 -0.52 -4.97 4.25
CA LEU A 31 -0.57 -3.50 4.31
C LEU A 31 -0.52 -2.87 2.92
N TYR A 32 0.33 -3.38 2.02
CA TYR A 32 0.44 -2.85 0.67
C TYR A 32 -0.84 -3.08 -0.14
N VAL A 33 -1.44 -4.28 -0.04
CA VAL A 33 -2.73 -4.58 -0.68
C VAL A 33 -3.85 -3.70 -0.11
N MET A 34 -3.92 -3.55 1.21
CA MET A 34 -4.89 -2.66 1.85
C MET A 34 -4.73 -1.22 1.36
N ARG A 35 -3.48 -0.75 1.26
CA ARG A 35 -3.17 0.58 0.72
C ARG A 35 -3.62 0.73 -0.73
N LEU A 36 -3.37 -0.27 -1.58
CA LEU A 36 -3.81 -0.24 -2.97
C LEU A 36 -5.32 -0.23 -3.08
N ALA A 37 -6.03 -1.04 -2.28
CA ALA A 37 -7.48 -1.04 -2.28
C ALA A 37 -8.06 0.31 -1.87
N LEU A 38 -7.51 0.97 -0.85
CA LEU A 38 -8.12 2.17 -0.28
C LEU A 38 -7.66 3.49 -0.91
N PHE A 39 -6.43 3.55 -1.44
CA PHE A 39 -5.81 4.79 -1.89
C PHE A 39 -5.42 4.79 -3.38
N ASN A 40 -5.69 3.72 -4.13
CA ASN A 40 -5.54 3.76 -5.58
C ASN A 40 -6.80 4.37 -6.21
N PRO A 41 -6.72 5.48 -6.97
CA PRO A 41 -7.86 6.08 -7.66
C PRO A 41 -8.55 5.15 -8.66
N ASP A 42 -7.84 4.14 -9.19
CA ASP A 42 -8.40 3.16 -10.12
C ASP A 42 -9.46 2.26 -9.45
N VAL A 43 -9.52 2.25 -8.11
CA VAL A 43 -10.44 1.44 -7.34
C VAL A 43 -11.57 2.32 -6.80
N SER A 44 -12.80 2.05 -7.26
CA SER A 44 -14.01 2.74 -6.80
C SER A 44 -14.86 1.85 -5.89
N TRP A 45 -14.85 2.17 -4.59
CA TRP A 45 -15.73 1.52 -3.58
C TRP A 45 -17.04 2.29 -3.38
N ASP A 46 -16.97 3.62 -3.34
CA ASP A 46 -18.12 4.49 -3.10
C ASP A 46 -18.75 4.94 -4.41
N ARG A 47 -19.72 4.16 -4.90
CA ARG A 47 -20.45 4.47 -6.13
C ARG A 47 -21.44 5.63 -6.02
N LYS A 48 -21.68 6.17 -4.82
CA LYS A 48 -22.71 7.20 -4.60
C LYS A 48 -22.11 8.58 -4.41
N ASN A 49 -21.13 8.72 -3.51
CA ASN A 49 -20.56 10.05 -3.20
C ASN A 49 -19.22 10.30 -3.88
N ASN A 50 -18.52 9.25 -4.34
CA ASN A 50 -17.25 9.38 -5.04
C ASN A 50 -17.08 8.30 -6.14
N PRO A 51 -18.00 8.25 -7.12
CA PRO A 51 -18.02 7.18 -8.11
C PRO A 51 -16.76 7.13 -8.98
N GLU A 52 -16.09 8.27 -9.15
CA GLU A 52 -14.92 8.45 -10.02
C GLU A 52 -13.74 9.04 -9.23
N PRO A 53 -13.05 8.24 -8.41
CA PRO A 53 -12.00 8.74 -7.51
C PRO A 53 -10.83 9.42 -8.25
N TRP A 54 -10.56 9.03 -9.50
CA TRP A 54 -9.51 9.61 -10.33
C TRP A 54 -9.71 11.10 -10.65
N ASN A 55 -10.96 11.60 -10.66
CA ASN A 55 -11.24 13.03 -10.93
C ASN A 55 -10.73 13.96 -9.82
N LYS A 56 -10.42 13.42 -8.62
CA LYS A 56 -9.90 14.19 -7.49
C LYS A 56 -8.39 14.40 -7.52
N LEU A 57 -7.68 13.75 -8.45
CA LEU A 57 -6.22 13.83 -8.54
C LEU A 57 -5.81 14.78 -9.65
N GLY A 58 -4.95 15.72 -9.30
CA GLY A 58 -4.25 16.57 -10.25
C GLY A 58 -3.00 15.90 -10.81
N PRO A 59 -2.40 16.48 -11.87
CA PRO A 59 -1.15 15.99 -12.47
C PRO A 59 0.02 15.93 -11.47
N ASN A 60 0.00 16.79 -10.46
CA ASN A 60 1.06 16.92 -9.47
C ASN A 60 0.88 15.98 -8.27
N ASP A 61 -0.23 15.25 -8.21
CA ASP A 61 -0.53 14.37 -7.09
C ASP A 61 0.15 13.00 -7.27
N GLN A 62 1.12 12.71 -6.41
CA GLN A 62 1.77 11.41 -6.38
C GLN A 62 0.99 10.42 -5.52
N TYR A 63 0.08 9.66 -6.15
CA TYR A 63 -0.66 8.60 -5.47
C TYR A 63 0.09 7.26 -5.39
N LYS A 64 1.28 7.13 -5.99
CA LYS A 64 2.09 5.88 -5.93
C LYS A 64 2.82 5.79 -4.59
N PHE A 65 3.00 4.56 -4.08
CA PHE A 65 3.69 4.35 -2.80
C PHE A 65 5.15 4.81 -2.85
N TYR A 66 5.78 4.64 -4.01
CA TYR A 66 7.12 5.11 -4.27
C TYR A 66 7.27 5.46 -5.75
N SER A 67 8.02 6.52 -6.03
CA SER A 67 8.34 6.97 -7.39
C SER A 67 9.82 7.35 -7.41
N VAL A 68 10.58 6.72 -8.30
CA VAL A 68 12.04 6.91 -8.38
C VAL A 68 12.40 8.04 -9.33
N ASN A 69 11.68 8.14 -10.45
CA ASN A 69 12.14 8.90 -11.61
C ASN A 69 11.22 10.07 -12.00
N VAL A 70 10.05 10.20 -11.37
CA VAL A 70 9.05 11.20 -11.76
C VAL A 70 9.02 12.32 -10.74
N ASP A 71 9.31 13.54 -11.20
CA ASP A 71 9.12 14.77 -10.44
C ASP A 71 7.72 15.33 -10.71
N TYR A 72 6.78 14.96 -9.84
CA TYR A 72 5.37 15.35 -9.99
C TYR A 72 5.16 16.86 -9.91
N SER A 73 6.07 17.62 -9.28
CA SER A 73 5.93 19.08 -9.20
C SER A 73 6.06 19.77 -10.57
N LYS A 74 6.67 19.09 -11.54
CA LYS A 74 6.90 19.59 -12.90
C LYS A 74 5.86 19.10 -13.90
N LEU A 75 4.97 18.20 -13.50
CA LEU A 75 3.92 17.71 -14.37
C LEU A 75 2.92 18.82 -14.66
N LYS A 76 2.37 18.80 -15.87
CA LYS A 76 1.33 19.74 -16.28
C LYS A 76 0.09 18.95 -16.67
N LYS A 77 -1.06 19.56 -16.48
CA LYS A 77 -2.31 18.99 -16.95
C LYS A 77 -2.28 19.01 -18.48
N GLU A 78 -2.26 17.84 -19.08
CA GLU A 78 -2.46 17.70 -20.51
C GLU A 78 -3.96 17.48 -20.75
N GLY A 79 -4.68 18.56 -21.05
CA GLY A 79 -6.10 18.51 -21.38
C GLY A 79 -6.98 19.52 -20.61
N PRO A 80 -8.28 19.53 -20.91
CA PRO A 80 -9.28 20.45 -20.37
C PRO A 80 -9.62 20.23 -18.88
N ASP A 81 -10.22 21.26 -18.25
CA ASP A 81 -10.43 21.37 -16.80
C ASP A 81 -11.67 20.69 -16.21
N PHE A 82 -12.30 19.76 -16.95
CA PHE A 82 -13.57 19.13 -16.56
C PHE A 82 -13.57 18.52 -15.15
#